data_AF-A0A2E4XJS6-F1
#
_entry.id   AF-A0A2E4XJS6-F1
#
_cell.length_a   1.000
_cell.length_b   1.000
_cell.length_c   1.000
_cell.angle_alpha   90.00
_cell.angle_beta   90.00
_cell.angle_gamma   90.00
#
_symmetry.space_group_name_H-M   'P 1'
#
loop_
_entity.id
_entity.type
_entity.pdbx_description
1 polymer ?
#
loop_
_entity_poly.entity_id
_entity_poly.type
_entity_poly.pdbx_seq_one_letter_code
_entity_poly.pdbx_strand_id
1 'polypeptide(L)'
;MENERIEEFKNEIDRLKIKSGSSDREKIYQFLGGALMIAGIVLSLIAYFVAGAQDSGDLAIDDLEHNEHIILAIAGIAVTIAGAAIFLRYSLTRFFRFWLLRQIFENRKNK
;
A
#
# COMPACT_ATOMS: atom_id res chain seq x y z
N MET A 1 16.29 -43.58 3.27
CA MET A 1 15.86 -43.28 1.88
C MET A 1 14.84 -42.14 1.83
N GLU A 2 13.72 -42.18 2.57
CA GLU A 2 12.72 -41.08 2.52
C GLU A 2 13.21 -39.78 3.18
N ASN A 3 13.85 -39.87 4.35
CA ASN A 3 14.43 -38.71 5.03
C ASN A 3 15.58 -38.05 4.25
N GLU A 4 16.38 -38.86 3.55
CA GLU A 4 17.51 -38.41 2.72
C GLU A 4 17.03 -37.62 1.50
N ARG A 5 15.94 -38.06 0.87
CA ARG A 5 15.26 -37.30 -0.20
C ARG A 5 14.63 -36.00 0.31
N ILE A 6 14.11 -35.98 1.53
CA ILE A 6 13.54 -34.77 2.14
C ILE A 6 14.66 -33.76 2.45
N GLU A 7 15.82 -34.22 2.92
CA GLU A 7 16.99 -33.37 3.16
C GLU A 7 17.61 -32.86 1.86
N GLU A 8 17.72 -33.69 0.84
CA GLU A 8 18.19 -33.31 -0.48
C GLU A 8 17.26 -32.27 -1.12
N PHE A 9 15.93 -32.47 -1.01
CA PHE A 9 14.92 -31.51 -1.45
C PHE A 9 14.97 -30.19 -0.68
N LYS A 10 15.18 -30.22 0.65
CA LYS A 10 15.37 -29.00 1.46
C LYS A 10 16.63 -28.25 1.05
N ASN A 11 17.74 -28.96 0.85
CA ASN A 11 18.99 -28.38 0.36
C ASN A 11 18.85 -27.82 -1.07
N GLU A 12 18.05 -28.45 -1.91
CA GLU A 12 17.80 -28.00 -3.28
C GLU A 12 16.87 -26.77 -3.32
N ILE A 13 15.88 -26.69 -2.42
CA ILE A 13 15.08 -25.48 -2.19
C ILE A 13 15.94 -24.33 -1.64
N ASP A 14 16.82 -24.61 -0.68
CA ASP A 14 17.75 -23.63 -0.12
C ASP A 14 18.80 -23.16 -1.12
N ARG A 15 19.25 -24.04 -2.03
CA ARG A 15 20.11 -23.68 -3.18
C ARG A 15 19.35 -22.90 -4.24
N LEU A 16 18.10 -23.27 -4.51
CA LEU A 16 17.28 -22.61 -5.50
C LEU A 16 17.05 -21.17 -5.12
N LYS A 17 17.03 -20.86 -3.80
CA LYS A 17 17.07 -19.51 -3.19
C LYS A 17 16.50 -18.47 -4.14
N ILE A 18 15.32 -18.78 -4.72
CA ILE A 18 14.74 -17.97 -5.77
C ILE A 18 14.49 -16.69 -5.04
N LYS A 19 15.24 -15.66 -5.38
CA LYS A 19 15.36 -14.41 -4.65
C LYS A 19 13.95 -13.88 -4.37
N SER A 20 13.36 -14.31 -3.25
CA SER A 20 11.98 -14.00 -2.87
C SER A 20 11.85 -12.54 -2.52
N GLY A 21 12.98 -11.83 -2.47
CA GLY A 21 13.08 -10.41 -2.23
C GLY A 21 12.24 -9.54 -3.18
N SER A 22 11.80 -10.04 -4.35
CA SER A 22 10.78 -9.31 -5.14
C SER A 22 9.39 -9.37 -4.49
N SER A 23 8.94 -10.57 -4.09
CA SER A 23 7.64 -10.80 -3.44
C SER A 23 7.51 -10.10 -2.09
N ASP A 24 8.57 -10.12 -1.27
CA ASP A 24 8.53 -9.45 0.04
C ASP A 24 8.62 -7.92 -0.08
N ARG A 25 9.40 -7.39 -1.03
CA ARG A 25 9.42 -5.95 -1.31
C ARG A 25 8.07 -5.46 -1.87
N GLU A 26 7.42 -6.23 -2.75
CA GLU A 26 6.08 -5.93 -3.25
C GLU A 26 5.06 -5.78 -2.11
N LYS A 27 5.10 -6.65 -1.09
CA LYS A 27 4.25 -6.53 0.11
C LYS A 27 4.55 -5.27 0.91
N ILE A 28 5.83 -4.93 1.09
CA ILE A 28 6.24 -3.72 1.80
C ILE A 28 5.69 -2.47 1.09
N TYR A 29 5.83 -2.39 -0.23
CA TYR A 29 5.30 -1.25 -0.99
C TYR A 29 3.77 -1.18 -0.98
N GLN A 30 3.09 -2.33 -1.00
CA GLN A 30 1.63 -2.37 -0.84
C GLN A 30 1.22 -1.84 0.55
N PHE A 31 1.85 -2.33 1.62
CA PHE A 31 1.58 -1.85 2.98
C PHE A 31 1.89 -0.36 3.14
N LEU A 32 3.03 0.09 2.62
CA LEU A 32 3.43 1.49 2.64
C LEU A 32 2.43 2.38 1.90
N GLY A 33 1.94 1.96 0.73
CA GLY A 33 0.90 2.69 -0.01
C GLY A 33 -0.42 2.78 0.77
N GLY A 34 -0.83 1.68 1.40
CA GLY A 34 -2.02 1.66 2.26
C GLY A 34 -1.85 2.56 3.50
N ALA A 35 -0.69 2.52 4.15
CA ALA A 35 -0.36 3.38 5.28
C ALA A 35 -0.35 4.86 4.89
N LEU A 36 0.23 5.21 3.74
CA LEU A 36 0.23 6.58 3.21
C LEU A 36 -1.19 7.06 2.89
N MET A 37 -2.02 6.17 2.33
CA MET A 37 -3.43 6.48 2.05
C MET A 37 -4.19 6.86 3.32
N ILE A 38 -4.05 6.05 4.37
CA ILE A 38 -4.67 6.29 5.69
C ILE A 38 -4.12 7.56 6.33
N ALA A 39 -2.80 7.77 6.28
CA ALA A 39 -2.16 8.96 6.82
C ALA A 39 -2.71 10.24 6.18
N GLY A 40 -2.92 10.27 4.85
CA GLY A 40 -3.55 11.40 4.18
C GLY A 40 -4.98 11.67 4.65
N ILE A 41 -5.78 10.62 4.85
CA ILE A 41 -7.17 10.74 5.33
C ILE A 41 -7.19 11.34 6.74
N VAL A 42 -6.34 10.82 7.63
CA VAL A 42 -6.21 11.31 9.01
C VAL A 42 -5.78 12.77 9.02
N LEU A 43 -4.80 13.14 8.17
CA LEU A 43 -4.34 14.52 8.06
C LEU A 43 -5.47 15.46 7.59
N SER A 44 -6.24 15.07 6.57
CA SER A 44 -7.39 15.86 6.10
C SER A 44 -8.48 16.02 7.16
N LEU A 45 -8.76 14.96 7.94
CA LEU A 45 -9.73 15.03 9.03
C LEU A 45 -9.25 15.95 10.17
N ILE A 46 -7.97 15.85 10.55
CA ILE A 46 -7.37 16.75 11.54
C ILE A 46 -7.50 18.20 11.06
N ALA A 47 -7.14 18.49 9.81
CA ALA A 47 -7.25 19.83 9.25
C ALA A 47 -8.70 20.35 9.31
N TYR A 48 -9.70 19.52 8.97
CA TYR A 48 -11.11 19.88 9.08
C TYR A 48 -11.54 20.21 10.51
N PHE A 49 -11.19 19.37 11.48
CA PHE A 49 -11.56 19.60 12.88
C PHE A 49 -10.86 20.81 13.48
N VAL A 50 -9.59 21.05 13.13
CA VAL A 50 -8.85 22.24 13.58
C VAL A 50 -9.46 23.51 12.97
N ALA A 51 -9.76 23.51 11.67
CA ALA A 51 -10.42 24.64 11.01
C ALA A 51 -11.79 24.97 11.63
N GLY A 52 -12.55 23.95 12.06
CA GLY A 52 -13.86 24.13 12.68
C GLY A 52 -13.82 24.56 14.15
N ALA A 53 -12.67 24.47 14.80
CA ALA A 53 -12.48 24.86 16.20
C ALA A 53 -11.92 26.28 16.37
N GLN A 54 -11.68 26.99 15.26
CA GLN A 54 -11.15 28.34 15.26
C GLN A 54 -12.20 29.36 15.68
N ASP A 55 -11.81 30.19 16.65
CA ASP A 55 -12.58 31.33 17.16
C ASP A 55 -11.59 32.32 17.77
N SER A 56 -10.99 33.16 16.92
CA SER A 56 -10.06 34.21 17.34
C SER A 56 -10.78 35.49 17.75
N GLY A 57 -12.08 35.60 17.47
CA GLY A 57 -12.91 36.80 17.70
C GLY A 57 -12.71 37.90 16.66
N ASP A 58 -11.85 37.68 15.65
CA ASP A 58 -11.64 38.56 14.50
C ASP A 58 -11.89 37.79 13.20
N LEU A 59 -12.92 38.21 12.47
CA LEU A 59 -13.33 37.61 11.20
C LEU A 59 -12.21 37.57 10.16
N ALA A 60 -11.33 38.58 10.12
CA ALA A 60 -10.25 38.63 9.13
C ALA A 60 -9.16 37.59 9.42
N ILE A 61 -8.93 37.29 10.69
CA ILE A 61 -7.95 36.28 11.14
C ILE A 61 -8.54 34.88 10.93
N ASP A 62 -9.79 34.67 11.33
CA ASP A 62 -10.48 33.38 11.17
C ASP A 62 -10.54 32.94 9.70
N ASP A 63 -10.85 33.87 8.77
CA ASP A 63 -10.87 33.57 7.33
C ASP A 63 -9.48 33.16 6.79
N LEU A 64 -8.41 33.81 7.26
CA LEU A 64 -7.05 33.47 6.86
C LEU A 64 -6.67 32.06 7.33
N GLU A 65 -6.86 31.78 8.62
CA GLU A 65 -6.50 30.48 9.18
C GLU A 65 -7.34 29.34 8.58
N HIS A 66 -8.62 29.59 8.31
CA HIS A 66 -9.49 28.63 7.63
C HIS A 66 -8.97 28.26 6.24
N ASN A 67 -8.51 29.24 5.46
CA ASN A 67 -7.92 29.01 4.14
C ASN A 67 -6.63 28.18 4.20
N GLU A 68 -5.78 28.40 5.20
CA GLU A 68 -4.58 27.59 5.41
C GLU A 68 -4.93 26.12 5.69
N HIS A 69 -5.95 25.88 6.51
CA HIS A 69 -6.43 24.52 6.79
C HIS A 69 -7.10 23.86 5.58
N ILE A 70 -7.78 24.62 4.72
CA ILE A 70 -8.28 24.10 3.44
C ILE A 70 -7.12 23.61 2.57
N ILE A 71 -6.04 24.38 2.46
CA ILE A 71 -4.85 23.99 1.69
C ILE A 71 -4.25 22.69 2.27
N LEU A 72 -4.13 22.61 3.60
CA LEU A 72 -3.66 21.38 4.28
C LEU A 72 -4.59 20.19 4.03
N ALA A 73 -5.91 20.39 4.05
CA ALA A 73 -6.89 19.35 3.79
C ALA A 73 -6.77 18.81 2.36
N ILE A 74 -6.63 19.70 1.36
CA ILE A 74 -6.41 19.35 -0.04
C ILE A 74 -5.09 18.59 -0.22
N ALA A 75 -4.02 19.05 0.44
CA ALA A 75 -2.74 18.34 0.42
C ALA A 75 -2.87 16.92 1.00
N GLY A 76 -3.61 16.74 2.10
CA GLY A 76 -3.92 15.43 2.66
C GLY A 76 -4.66 14.52 1.68
N ILE A 77 -5.65 15.05 0.94
CA ILE A 77 -6.38 14.31 -0.11
C ILE A 77 -5.42 13.88 -1.23
N ALA A 78 -4.53 14.77 -1.67
CA ALA A 78 -3.54 14.45 -2.70
C ALA A 78 -2.61 13.29 -2.25
N VAL A 79 -2.16 13.31 -0.99
CA VAL A 79 -1.39 12.21 -0.38
C VAL A 79 -2.19 10.92 -0.33
N THR A 80 -3.48 10.99 0.02
CA THR A 80 -4.38 9.83 0.01
C THR A 80 -4.48 9.21 -1.38
N ILE A 81 -4.69 10.03 -2.42
CA ILE A 81 -4.78 9.56 -3.81
C ILE A 81 -3.46 8.92 -4.26
N ALA A 82 -2.32 9.54 -3.94
CA ALA A 82 -1.01 8.98 -4.26
C ALA A 82 -0.77 7.63 -3.56
N GLY A 83 -1.12 7.52 -2.27
CA GLY A 83 -1.07 6.26 -1.51
C GLY A 83 -1.97 5.19 -2.11
N ALA A 84 -3.20 5.55 -2.49
CA ALA A 84 -4.15 4.66 -3.14
C ALA A 84 -3.63 4.12 -4.48
N ALA A 85 -3.02 4.98 -5.30
CA ALA A 85 -2.42 4.58 -6.57
C ALA A 85 -1.27 3.57 -6.38
N ILE A 86 -0.40 3.81 -5.40
CA ILE A 86 0.68 2.89 -5.00
C ILE A 86 0.07 1.56 -4.55
N PHE A 87 -0.85 1.59 -3.59
CA PHE A 87 -1.51 0.40 -3.06
C PHE A 87 -2.14 -0.44 -4.17
N LEU A 88 -2.91 0.20 -5.06
CA LEU A 88 -3.61 -0.46 -6.15
C LEU A 88 -2.64 -1.11 -7.15
N ARG A 89 -1.57 -0.39 -7.54
CA ARG A 89 -0.53 -0.91 -8.45
C ARG A 89 0.07 -2.22 -7.95
N TYR A 90 0.47 -2.26 -6.67
CA TYR A 90 1.09 -3.47 -6.10
C TYR A 90 0.06 -4.57 -5.82
N SER A 91 -1.16 -4.22 -5.42
CA SER A 91 -2.25 -5.17 -5.21
C SER A 91 -2.64 -5.91 -6.51
N LEU A 92 -2.81 -5.17 -7.61
CA LEU A 92 -3.14 -5.73 -8.92
C LEU A 92 -2.02 -6.61 -9.47
N THR A 93 -0.75 -6.17 -9.34
CA THR A 93 0.41 -6.96 -9.78
C THR A 93 0.42 -8.34 -9.11
N ARG A 94 0.20 -8.38 -7.80
CA ARG A 94 0.13 -9.63 -7.03
C ARG A 94 -1.04 -10.51 -7.47
N PHE A 95 -2.21 -9.91 -7.67
CA PHE A 95 -3.41 -10.61 -8.13
C PHE A 95 -3.19 -11.26 -9.50
N PHE A 96 -2.69 -10.50 -10.49
CA PHE A 96 -2.43 -11.03 -11.82
C PHE A 96 -1.36 -12.11 -11.83
N ARG A 97 -0.32 -11.98 -11.00
CA ARG A 97 0.72 -13.00 -10.88
C ARG A 97 0.15 -14.33 -10.38
N PHE A 98 -0.68 -14.29 -9.35
CA PHE A 98 -1.38 -15.47 -8.83
C PHE A 98 -2.30 -16.07 -9.90
N TRP A 99 -3.09 -15.23 -10.56
CA TRP A 99 -4.04 -15.66 -11.58
C TRP A 99 -3.35 -16.33 -12.79
N LEU A 100 -2.26 -15.75 -13.29
CA LEU A 100 -1.48 -16.32 -14.39
C LEU A 100 -0.80 -17.65 -14.00
N LEU A 101 -0.25 -17.74 -12.80
CA LEU A 101 0.33 -19.00 -12.31
C LEU A 101 -0.72 -20.11 -12.31
N ARG A 102 -1.90 -19.83 -11.76
CA ARG A 102 -3.03 -20.76 -11.75
C ARG A 102 -3.39 -21.22 -13.17
N GLN A 103 -3.55 -20.29 -14.11
CA GLN A 103 -3.87 -20.60 -15.51
C GLN A 103 -2.82 -21.50 -16.18
N ILE A 104 -1.53 -21.26 -15.95
CA ILE A 104 -0.45 -22.10 -16.50
C ILE A 104 -0.50 -23.53 -15.93
N PHE A 105 -0.80 -23.68 -14.64
CA PHE A 105 -0.95 -25.00 -14.02
C PHE A 105 -2.17 -25.76 -14.53
N GLU A 106 -3.32 -25.09 -14.67
CA GLU A 106 -4.54 -25.68 -15.22
C GLU A 106 -4.32 -26.14 -16.67
N ASN A 107 -3.65 -25.33 -17.51
CA ASN A 107 -3.34 -25.70 -18.90
C ASN A 107 -2.34 -26.85 -19.04
N ARG A 108 -1.39 -26.99 -18.10
CA ARG A 108 -0.46 -28.15 -18.11
C ARG A 108 -1.12 -29.46 -17.72
N LYS A 109 -2.16 -29.43 -16.90
CA LYS A 109 -2.90 -30.64 -16.48
C LYS A 109 -3.80 -31.20 -17.59
N ASN A 110 -4.18 -30.37 -18.56
CA ASN A 110 -5.02 -30.73 -19.69
C ASN A 110 -4.23 -31.19 -20.94
N LYS A 111 -2.91 -31.37 -20.84
CA LYS A 111 -2.05 -32.02 -21.84
C LYS A 111 -1.52 -33.33 -21.29
#